data_AF-A0ABD0QQV8-F1
#
_entry.id   AF-A0ABD0QQV8-F1
#
_cell.length_a   1.000
_cell.length_b   1.000
_cell.length_c   1.000
_cell.angle_alpha   90.00
_cell.angle_beta   90.00
_cell.angle_gamma   90.00
#
_symmetry.space_group_name_H-M   'P 1'
#
loop_
_entity.id
_entity.type
_entity.pdbx_description
1 polymer ?
#
loop_
_entity_poly.entity_id
_entity_poly.type
_entity_poly.pdbx_seq_one_letter_code
_entity_poly.pdbx_strand_id
1 'polypeptide(L)'
;NTKLSASVPPGPPIYVDLAYIPNHCSAKNVDQEFFKRVRSAYYVVSGNDSSNGEPSRSVLDALLEGKAQWGSNLQVTLIPTHDTEVTREWYQQTHEKQQELNIMVLASSSTVVMQDESFPACKIEF
;
A
#
# COMPACT_ATOMS: atom_id res chain seq x y z
N ASN A 1 0.45 17.59 26.15
CA ASN A 1 -0.01 16.20 26.26
C ASN A 1 0.92 15.28 25.49
N THR A 2 1.95 14.78 26.18
CA THR A 2 2.92 13.82 25.66
C THR A 2 2.23 12.45 25.61
N LYS A 3 1.79 12.02 24.43
CA LYS A 3 1.20 10.69 24.25
C LYS A 3 2.33 9.67 24.44
N LEU A 4 2.33 8.98 25.57
CA LEU A 4 3.23 7.87 25.85
C LEU A 4 3.03 6.82 24.77
N SER A 5 3.97 6.73 23.83
CA SER A 5 4.11 5.58 22.95
C SER A 5 4.55 4.41 23.81
N ALA A 6 3.59 3.70 24.41
CA ALA A 6 3.86 2.41 25.00
C ALA A 6 4.44 1.53 23.89
N SER A 7 5.75 1.30 23.91
CA SER A 7 6.41 0.39 23.00
C SER A 7 5.85 -1.00 23.27
N VAL A 8 4.95 -1.45 22.39
CA VAL A 8 4.45 -2.83 22.43
C VAL A 8 5.68 -3.75 22.39
N PRO A 9 5.79 -4.74 23.29
CA PRO A 9 6.94 -5.63 23.33
C PRO A 9 7.23 -6.22 21.94
N PRO A 10 8.51 -6.40 21.57
CA PRO A 10 8.85 -7.06 20.33
C PRO A 10 8.36 -8.51 20.40
N GLY A 11 7.35 -8.82 19.58
CA GLY A 11 6.83 -10.15 19.35
C GLY A 11 7.08 -10.56 17.89
N PRO A 12 7.01 -11.85 17.56
CA PRO A 12 7.14 -12.28 16.17
C PRO A 12 6.05 -11.62 15.30
N PRO A 13 6.36 -11.30 14.03
CA PRO A 13 5.36 -10.78 13.12
C PRO A 13 4.23 -11.79 12.88
N ILE A 14 3.02 -11.26 12.70
CA ILE A 14 1.83 -11.98 12.28
C ILE A 14 1.81 -12.01 10.76
N TYR A 15 1.63 -13.20 10.19
CA TYR A 15 1.52 -13.40 8.75
C TYR A 15 0.09 -13.67 8.36
N VAL A 16 -0.38 -12.96 7.34
CA VAL A 16 -1.71 -13.14 6.75
C VAL A 16 -1.61 -13.02 5.24
N ASP A 17 -2.43 -13.77 4.49
CA ASP A 17 -2.37 -13.66 3.03
C ASP A 17 -2.80 -12.28 2.57
N LEU A 18 -3.88 -11.74 3.14
CA LEU A 18 -4.45 -10.43 2.80
C LEU A 18 -4.73 -9.59 4.04
N ALA A 19 -4.38 -8.31 3.98
CA ALA A 19 -4.68 -7.31 5.01
C ALA A 19 -5.31 -6.06 4.38
N TYR A 20 -6.46 -5.66 4.92
CA TYR A 20 -7.08 -4.38 4.58
C TYR A 20 -6.50 -3.28 5.48
N ILE A 21 -6.02 -2.19 4.89
CA ILE A 21 -5.48 -1.07 5.66
C ILE A 21 -6.65 -0.31 6.31
N PRO A 22 -6.70 -0.22 7.65
CA PRO A 22 -7.85 0.35 8.36
C PRO A 22 -7.99 1.85 8.09
N ASN A 23 -9.23 2.35 8.28
CA ASN A 23 -9.56 3.77 8.26
C ASN A 23 -9.00 4.48 7.02
N HIS A 24 -9.29 3.97 5.81
CA HIS A 24 -8.91 4.62 4.56
C HIS A 24 -7.42 4.93 4.42
N CYS A 25 -6.54 4.08 4.98
CA CYS A 25 -5.10 4.31 4.92
C CYS A 25 -4.67 5.60 5.65
N SER A 26 -5.31 5.88 6.78
CA SER A 26 -5.00 7.04 7.63
C SER A 26 -3.72 6.85 8.44
N ALA A 27 -2.86 7.87 8.44
CA ALA A 27 -1.66 7.93 9.30
C ALA A 27 -1.98 7.98 10.80
N LYS A 28 -3.25 8.16 11.19
CA LYS A 28 -3.71 8.07 12.58
C LYS A 28 -3.67 6.64 13.12
N ASN A 29 -3.73 5.65 12.25
CA ASN A 29 -3.93 4.25 12.60
C ASN A 29 -2.78 3.34 12.17
N VAL A 30 -2.03 3.76 11.15
CA VAL A 30 -1.04 2.91 10.48
C VAL A 30 0.26 3.68 10.31
N ASP A 31 1.35 3.02 10.65
CA ASP A 31 2.73 3.51 10.50
C ASP A 31 3.67 2.35 10.13
N GLN A 32 4.98 2.59 10.15
CA GLN A 32 5.96 1.55 9.80
C GLN A 32 5.92 0.34 10.75
N GLU A 33 5.53 0.52 12.02
CA GLU A 33 5.48 -0.57 13.00
C GLU A 33 4.35 -1.54 12.67
N PHE A 34 3.23 -1.04 12.13
CA PHE A 34 2.18 -1.88 11.59
C PHE A 34 2.75 -2.84 10.53
N PHE A 35 3.48 -2.33 9.54
CA PHE A 35 4.04 -3.15 8.45
C PHE A 35 5.19 -4.05 8.89
N LYS A 36 5.89 -3.75 10.00
CA LYS A 36 6.88 -4.67 10.57
C LYS A 36 6.20 -5.86 11.26
N ARG A 37 5.06 -5.62 11.90
CA ARG A 37 4.32 -6.60 12.72
C ARG A 37 3.32 -7.41 11.92
N VAL A 38 2.51 -6.78 11.09
CA VAL A 38 1.57 -7.45 10.19
C VAL A 38 2.27 -7.55 8.85
N ARG A 39 2.55 -8.77 8.40
CA ARG A 39 3.21 -9.04 7.13
C ARG A 39 2.24 -9.78 6.23
N SER A 40 1.91 -9.14 5.11
CA SER A 40 0.94 -9.68 4.16
C SER A 40 1.49 -9.71 2.75
N ALA A 41 1.07 -10.71 1.97
CA ALA A 41 1.31 -10.76 0.54
C ALA A 41 0.41 -9.76 -0.21
N TYR A 42 -0.78 -9.44 0.32
CA TYR A 42 -1.72 -8.51 -0.30
C TYR A 42 -2.17 -7.42 0.68
N TYR A 43 -1.86 -6.16 0.40
CA TYR A 43 -2.41 -5.02 1.14
C TYR A 43 -3.47 -4.30 0.32
N VAL A 44 -4.69 -4.22 0.84
CA VAL A 44 -5.76 -3.45 0.21
C VAL A 44 -5.78 -2.04 0.80
N VAL A 45 -5.51 -1.04 -0.05
CA VAL A 45 -5.51 0.37 0.32
C VAL A 45 -6.86 0.97 -0.05
N SER A 46 -7.66 1.28 0.97
CA SER A 46 -8.81 2.16 0.81
C SER A 46 -8.37 3.60 0.87
N GLY A 47 -8.84 4.40 -0.07
CA GLY A 47 -8.37 5.76 -0.27
C GLY A 47 -9.44 6.56 -0.98
N ASN A 48 -10.65 6.57 -0.41
CA ASN A 48 -11.83 7.21 -0.99
C ASN A 48 -12.30 8.43 -0.20
N ASP A 49 -11.52 8.86 0.80
CA ASP A 49 -11.81 10.05 1.59
C ASP A 49 -10.78 11.16 1.28
N SER A 50 -10.89 11.71 0.07
CA SER A 50 -10.05 12.83 -0.36
C SER A 50 -10.27 14.09 0.50
N SER A 51 -11.45 14.23 1.12
CA SER A 51 -11.77 15.35 2.01
C SER A 51 -10.89 15.38 3.26
N ASN A 52 -10.44 14.20 3.72
CA ASN A 52 -9.53 14.03 4.84
C ASN A 52 -8.08 13.73 4.41
N GLY A 53 -7.76 13.84 3.12
CA GLY A 53 -6.42 13.59 2.59
C GLY A 53 -6.01 12.11 2.58
N GLU A 54 -6.98 11.22 2.36
CA GLU A 54 -6.81 9.77 2.34
C GLU A 54 -6.92 9.22 0.90
N PRO A 55 -6.01 8.32 0.47
CA PRO A 55 -5.03 7.59 1.27
C PRO A 55 -3.84 8.45 1.65
N SER A 56 -3.30 8.24 2.85
CA SER A 56 -2.21 9.06 3.34
C SER A 56 -0.88 8.65 2.71
N ARG A 57 -0.18 9.61 2.10
CA ARG A 57 1.18 9.43 1.56
C ARG A 57 2.14 8.82 2.58
N SER A 58 2.09 9.27 3.82
CA SER A 58 2.99 8.76 4.87
C SER A 58 2.76 7.29 5.21
N VAL A 59 1.55 6.77 5.02
CA VAL A 59 1.27 5.34 5.20
C VAL A 59 1.85 4.52 4.05
N LEU A 60 1.81 5.04 2.82
CA LEU A 60 2.46 4.42 1.66
C LEU A 60 3.99 4.40 1.82
N ASP A 61 4.58 5.50 2.30
CA ASP A 61 6.01 5.54 2.60
C ASP A 61 6.38 4.60 3.76
N ALA A 62 5.53 4.51 4.79
CA ALA A 62 5.69 3.57 5.90
C ALA A 62 5.67 2.10 5.46
N LEU A 63 4.94 1.74 4.39
CA LEU A 63 4.99 0.40 3.80
C LEU A 63 6.40 0.09 3.27
N LEU A 64 7.03 1.02 2.55
CA LEU A 64 8.39 0.84 2.03
C LEU A 64 9.38 0.67 3.18
N GLU A 65 9.28 1.51 4.21
CA GLU A 65 10.14 1.47 5.39
C GLU A 65 9.96 0.18 6.19
N GLY A 66 8.72 -0.24 6.40
CA GLY A 66 8.40 -1.49 7.09
C GLY A 66 8.89 -2.71 6.32
N LYS A 67 8.61 -2.79 5.02
CA LYS A 67 9.01 -3.91 4.15
C LYS A 67 10.53 -4.06 4.05
N ALA A 68 11.28 -2.96 4.05
CA ALA A 68 12.74 -2.99 4.05
C ALA A 68 13.34 -3.75 5.25
N GLN A 69 12.60 -3.89 6.35
CA GLN A 69 13.05 -4.58 7.57
C GLN A 69 12.61 -6.05 7.65
N TRP A 70 11.96 -6.60 6.61
CA TRP A 70 11.41 -7.95 6.71
C TRP A 70 12.48 -9.04 6.69
N GLY A 71 13.64 -8.78 6.08
CA GLY A 71 14.71 -9.76 5.87
C GLY A 71 14.34 -10.90 4.89
N SER A 72 13.08 -10.97 4.44
CA SER A 72 12.57 -11.92 3.46
C SER A 72 12.22 -11.22 2.15
N ASN A 73 12.44 -11.92 1.03
CA ASN A 73 12.05 -11.46 -0.30
C ASN A 73 10.60 -11.83 -0.65
N LEU A 74 9.68 -11.77 0.32
CA LEU A 74 8.26 -11.98 0.06
C LEU A 74 7.76 -10.88 -0.88
N GLN A 75 7.11 -11.27 -1.98
CA GLN A 75 6.43 -10.33 -2.86
C GLN A 75 5.22 -9.74 -2.14
N VAL A 76 5.07 -8.43 -2.21
CA VAL A 76 3.92 -7.70 -1.67
C VAL A 76 3.17 -7.07 -2.82
N THR A 77 1.87 -7.30 -2.89
CA THR A 77 0.97 -6.69 -3.86
C THR A 77 0.09 -5.65 -3.16
N LEU A 78 0.22 -4.39 -3.55
CA LEU A 78 -0.62 -3.29 -3.12
C LEU A 78 -1.83 -3.17 -4.05
N ILE A 79 -3.03 -3.24 -3.49
CA ILE A 79 -4.30 -3.20 -4.22
C ILE A 79 -5.01 -1.89 -3.85
N PRO A 80 -4.81 -0.79 -4.59
CA PRO A 80 -5.58 0.42 -4.41
C PRO A 80 -7.03 0.18 -4.85
N THR A 81 -7.97 0.51 -3.97
CA THR A 81 -9.41 0.41 -4.31
C THR A 81 -9.89 1.59 -5.16
N HIS A 82 -9.16 2.70 -5.15
CA HIS A 82 -9.47 3.94 -5.87
C HIS A 82 -8.21 4.45 -6.53
N ASP A 83 -8.37 4.99 -7.75
CA ASP A 83 -7.30 5.73 -8.41
C ASP A 83 -7.25 7.14 -7.81
N THR A 84 -6.21 7.42 -7.02
CA THR A 84 -5.99 8.73 -6.41
C THR A 84 -4.67 9.31 -6.87
N GLU A 85 -4.62 10.63 -6.98
CA GLU A 85 -3.41 11.35 -7.34
C GLU A 85 -2.25 11.02 -6.39
N VAL A 86 -2.54 10.94 -5.08
CA VAL A 86 -1.55 10.57 -4.05
C VAL A 86 -0.93 9.20 -4.32
N THR A 87 -1.74 8.18 -4.60
CA THR A 87 -1.24 6.83 -4.92
C THR A 87 -0.42 6.84 -6.22
N ARG A 88 -0.86 7.57 -7.24
CA ARG A 88 -0.19 7.65 -8.55
C ARG A 88 1.17 8.35 -8.45
N GLU A 89 1.23 9.50 -7.78
CA GLU A 89 2.48 10.24 -7.56
C GLU A 89 3.46 9.43 -6.71
N TRP A 90 2.98 8.82 -5.62
CA TRP A 90 3.80 7.94 -4.80
C TRP A 90 4.36 6.77 -5.62
N TYR A 91 3.52 6.13 -6.44
CA TYR A 91 3.93 5.02 -7.30
C TYR A 91 5.09 5.43 -8.21
N GLN A 92 4.96 6.57 -8.91
CA GLN A 92 5.98 7.08 -9.83
C GLN A 92 7.27 7.48 -9.10
N GLN A 93 7.16 8.20 -7.99
CA GLN A 93 8.32 8.72 -7.25
C GLN A 93 9.13 7.63 -6.53
N THR A 94 8.50 6.51 -6.20
CA THR A 94 9.13 5.43 -5.41
C THR A 94 9.28 4.12 -6.18
N HIS A 95 9.12 4.17 -7.51
CA HIS A 95 9.10 3.00 -8.38
C HIS A 95 10.33 2.09 -8.22
N GLU A 96 11.55 2.67 -8.20
CA GLU A 96 12.79 1.92 -8.01
C GLU A 96 12.80 1.19 -6.67
N LYS A 97 12.44 1.88 -5.59
CA LYS A 97 12.39 1.30 -4.24
C LYS A 97 11.33 0.21 -4.10
N GLN A 98 10.21 0.33 -4.80
CA GLN A 98 9.20 -0.73 -4.86
C GLN A 98 9.76 -1.98 -5.55
N GLN A 99 10.47 -1.84 -6.68
CA GLN A 99 11.11 -2.95 -7.37
C GLN A 99 12.14 -3.66 -6.48
N GLU A 100 13.02 -2.89 -5.84
CA GLU A 100 14.03 -3.42 -4.91
C GLU A 100 13.42 -4.23 -3.75
N LEU A 101 12.26 -3.77 -3.25
CA LEU A 101 11.57 -4.39 -2.13
C LEU A 101 10.60 -5.51 -2.54
N ASN A 102 10.51 -5.84 -3.83
CA ASN A 102 9.54 -6.78 -4.42
C ASN A 102 8.09 -6.39 -4.09
N ILE A 103 7.79 -5.10 -4.23
CA ILE A 103 6.45 -4.52 -4.08
C ILE A 103 5.88 -4.27 -5.49
N MET A 104 4.73 -4.86 -5.76
CA MET A 104 3.94 -4.63 -6.97
C MET A 104 2.71 -3.81 -6.60
N VAL A 105 2.38 -2.77 -7.36
CA VAL A 105 1.13 -2.04 -7.20
C VAL A 105 0.21 -2.43 -8.34
N LEU A 106 -0.98 -2.94 -8.03
CA LEU A 106 -2.01 -3.16 -9.03
C LEU A 106 -2.57 -1.80 -9.44
N ALA A 107 -2.08 -1.26 -10.55
CA ALA A 107 -2.66 -0.06 -11.12
C ALA A 107 -4.06 -0.37 -11.66
N SER A 108 -5.04 0.45 -11.26
CA SER A 108 -6.36 0.56 -11.90
C SER A 108 -6.27 0.84 -13.41
N SER A 109 -5.13 1.38 -13.86
CA SER A 109 -4.83 1.73 -15.24
C SER A 109 -4.07 0.64 -16.01
N SER A 110 -4.20 -0.63 -15.63
CA SER A 110 -3.70 -1.71 -16.49
C SER A 110 -4.37 -1.57 -17.87
N THR A 111 -3.62 -1.59 -18.97
CA THR A 111 -4.18 -1.48 -20.32
C THR A 111 -3.96 -2.75 -21.11
N VAL A 112 -5.02 -3.32 -21.69
CA VAL A 112 -4.94 -4.39 -22.67
C VAL A 112 -4.66 -3.77 -24.03
N VAL A 113 -3.53 -4.13 -24.64
CA VAL A 113 -3.17 -3.70 -25.99
C VAL A 113 -3.56 -4.81 -26.97
N MET A 114 -4.49 -4.52 -27.88
CA MET A 114 -4.91 -5.41 -28.96
C MET A 114 -4.63 -4.76 -30.31
N GLN A 115 -3.66 -5.29 -31.06
CA GLN A 115 -3.27 -4.91 -32.43
C GLN A 115 -3.13 -3.38 -32.68
N ASP A 116 -4.22 -2.63 -32.75
CA ASP A 116 -4.26 -1.18 -32.98
C ASP A 116 -4.96 -0.37 -31.86
N GLU A 117 -5.51 -1.02 -30.82
CA GLU A 117 -6.30 -0.37 -29.77
C GLU A 117 -5.79 -0.72 -28.37
N SER A 118 -5.91 0.25 -27.45
CA SER A 118 -5.54 0.10 -26.04
C SER A 118 -6.76 0.35 -25.17
N PHE A 119 -7.10 -0.62 -24.31
CA PHE A 119 -8.29 -0.57 -23.46
C PHE A 119 -7.91 -0.68 -21.99
N PRO A 120 -8.57 0.03 -21.07
CA PRO A 120 -8.41 -0.23 -19.63
C PRO A 120 -8.83 -1.68 -19.31
N ALA A 121 -7.96 -2.42 -18.64
CA ALA A 121 -8.18 -3.81 -18.20
C ALA A 121 -9.31 -3.91 -17.16
N CYS A 122 -9.68 -2.80 -16.51
CA CYS A 122 -10.82 -2.70 -15.62
C CYS A 122 -11.96 -1.85 -16.23
N LYS A 123 -12.40 -2.15 -17.45
CA LYS A 123 -13.63 -1.57 -18.01
C LYS A 123 -14.84 -2.34 -17.45
N ILE A 124 -15.51 -1.80 -16.43
CA ILE A 124 -16.85 -2.25 -16.02
C ILE A 124 -17.87 -1.47 -16.87
N GLU A 125 -18.57 -2.15 -17.76
CA GLU A 125 -19.71 -1.58 -18.50
C GLU A 125 -21.00 -1.79 -17.69
N PHE A 126 -21.80 -0.73 -17.54
CA PHE A 126 -23.16 -0.76 -16.99
C PHE A 126 -24.16 -0.48 -18.11
#